data_AF-A0A925Q0V8-F1
#
_entry.id   AF-A0A925Q0V8-F1
#
_cell.length_a   1.000
_cell.length_b   1.000
_cell.length_c   1.000
_cell.angle_alpha   90.00
_cell.angle_beta   90.00
_cell.angle_gamma   90.00
#
_symmetry.space_group_name_H-M   'P 1'
#
loop_
_entity.id
_entity.type
_entity.pdbx_description
1 polymer ?
#
loop_
_entity_poly.entity_id
_entity_poly.type
_entity_poly.pdbx_seq_one_letter_code
_entity_poly.pdbx_strand_id
1 'polypeptide(L)'
;MKLRAIQQPGNAGELLDSFIVAKGQLSGDAHELIDGRRLTPTLEKLAQRELDGGCVWRAWTDDRAMWLWACEVSLVRSRERGLPVMEVRKYDESGSIEESGTWVRVRQNNWQRCNE
;
A
#
# COMPACT_ATOMS: atom_id res chain seq x y z
N MET A 1 -11.12 19.18 -10.29
CA MET A 1 -11.44 17.74 -10.44
C MET A 1 -11.62 17.12 -9.06
N LYS A 2 -12.60 16.21 -8.90
CA LYS A 2 -13.17 15.80 -7.60
C LYS A 2 -12.23 14.84 -6.84
N LEU A 3 -11.69 15.28 -5.70
CA LEU A 3 -10.97 14.42 -4.73
C LEU A 3 -11.75 13.16 -4.31
N ARG A 4 -13.08 13.17 -4.44
CA ARG A 4 -13.94 12.01 -4.18
C ARG A 4 -13.61 10.80 -5.08
N ALA A 5 -13.05 11.02 -6.28
CA ALA A 5 -12.61 9.92 -7.12
C ALA A 5 -11.49 9.14 -6.42
N ILE A 6 -10.49 9.82 -5.86
CA ILE A 6 -9.30 9.20 -5.23
C ILE A 6 -9.68 8.28 -4.05
N GLN A 7 -10.82 8.53 -3.39
CA GLN A 7 -11.31 7.71 -2.27
C GLN A 7 -11.97 6.39 -2.66
N GLN A 8 -12.27 6.17 -3.95
CA GLN A 8 -12.85 4.90 -4.33
C GLN A 8 -11.83 3.79 -4.09
N PRO A 9 -12.20 2.64 -3.50
CA PRO A 9 -11.27 1.54 -3.22
C PRO A 9 -10.45 1.12 -4.45
N GLY A 10 -11.03 1.21 -5.64
CA GLY A 10 -10.32 1.00 -6.91
C GLY A 10 -9.15 1.97 -7.13
N ASN A 11 -9.32 3.26 -6.84
CA ASN A 11 -8.27 4.26 -7.01
C ASN A 11 -7.18 4.16 -5.94
N ALA A 12 -7.53 3.83 -4.69
CA ALA A 12 -6.52 3.57 -3.65
C ALA A 12 -5.69 2.32 -4.00
N GLY A 13 -6.32 1.26 -4.50
CA GLY A 13 -5.65 0.07 -5.00
C GLY A 13 -4.66 0.39 -6.13
N GLU A 14 -5.11 1.11 -7.16
CA GLU A 14 -4.24 1.53 -8.28
C GLU A 14 -3.06 2.41 -7.83
N LEU A 15 -3.26 3.25 -6.82
CA LEU A 15 -2.19 4.06 -6.24
C LEU A 15 -1.18 3.17 -5.50
N LEU A 16 -1.64 2.20 -4.73
CA LEU A 16 -0.79 1.23 -4.04
C LEU A 16 0.02 0.40 -5.05
N ASP A 17 -0.63 -0.07 -6.12
CA ASP A 17 0.03 -0.82 -7.20
C ASP A 17 1.12 0.03 -7.87
N SER A 18 0.81 1.29 -8.20
CA SER A 18 1.80 2.23 -8.74
C SER A 18 2.93 2.56 -7.75
N PHE A 19 2.66 2.51 -6.45
CA PHE A 19 3.67 2.72 -5.40
C PHE A 19 4.62 1.51 -5.30
N ILE A 20 4.08 0.30 -5.20
CA ILE A 20 4.87 -0.93 -5.07
C ILE A 20 5.77 -1.13 -6.31
N VAL A 21 5.27 -0.86 -7.51
CA VAL A 21 6.09 -0.91 -8.74
C VAL A 21 7.26 0.08 -8.69
N ALA A 22 7.05 1.27 -8.13
CA ALA A 22 8.05 2.33 -8.10
C ALA A 22 9.03 2.24 -6.92
N LYS A 23 8.60 1.69 -5.78
CA LYS A 23 9.30 1.75 -4.48
C LYS A 23 9.41 0.41 -3.76
N GLY A 24 8.58 -0.57 -4.08
CA GLY A 24 8.48 -1.82 -3.34
C GLY A 24 9.70 -2.74 -3.44
N GLN A 25 10.68 -2.42 -4.30
CA GLN A 25 11.93 -3.18 -4.49
C GLN A 25 11.69 -4.70 -4.55
N LEU A 26 10.73 -5.10 -5.38
CA LEU A 26 10.36 -6.50 -5.56
C LEU A 26 11.55 -7.27 -6.16
N SER A 27 11.87 -8.42 -5.57
CA SER A 27 12.80 -9.37 -6.17
C SER A 27 12.21 -9.95 -7.46
N GLY A 28 13.05 -10.50 -8.34
CA GLY A 28 12.60 -10.98 -9.66
C GLY A 28 11.62 -12.16 -9.62
N ASP A 29 11.57 -12.87 -8.49
CA ASP A 29 10.70 -14.00 -8.18
C ASP A 29 9.46 -13.60 -7.35
N ALA A 30 9.42 -12.35 -6.85
CA ALA A 30 8.27 -11.86 -6.10
C ALA A 30 7.02 -11.79 -6.98
N HIS A 31 5.92 -12.32 -6.48
CA HIS A 31 4.63 -12.28 -7.15
C HIS A 31 3.51 -11.95 -6.17
N GLU A 32 2.47 -11.29 -6.69
CA GLU A 32 1.31 -10.90 -5.91
C GLU A 32 0.42 -12.10 -5.57
N LEU A 33 -0.05 -12.16 -4.33
CA LEU A 33 -1.04 -13.11 -3.87
C LEU A 33 -2.44 -12.53 -4.10
N ILE A 34 -3.01 -12.86 -5.25
CA ILE A 34 -4.36 -12.40 -5.67
C ILE A 34 -5.47 -13.14 -4.88
N ASP A 35 -5.16 -14.31 -4.30
CA ASP A 35 -6.12 -15.13 -3.56
C ASP A 35 -5.75 -15.15 -2.05
N GLY A 36 -6.54 -14.46 -1.22
CA GLY A 36 -6.33 -14.31 0.22
C GLY A 36 -6.24 -15.63 1.00
N ARG A 37 -6.69 -16.74 0.39
CA ARG A 37 -6.55 -18.11 0.93
C ARG A 37 -5.10 -18.60 1.04
N ARG A 38 -4.13 -17.85 0.51
CA ARG A 38 -2.70 -18.16 0.62
C ARG A 38 -1.98 -17.37 1.70
N LEU A 39 -2.65 -16.43 2.38
CA LEU A 39 -2.01 -15.69 3.47
C LEU A 39 -1.71 -16.61 4.65
N THR A 40 -0.62 -16.33 5.36
CA THR A 40 -0.43 -16.90 6.70
C THR A 40 -1.53 -16.38 7.64
N PRO A 41 -1.91 -17.14 8.69
CA PRO A 41 -2.95 -16.70 9.63
C PRO A 41 -2.67 -15.33 10.27
N THR A 42 -1.39 -14.98 10.42
CA THR A 42 -0.96 -13.69 10.94
C THR A 42 -1.24 -12.56 9.95
N LEU A 43 -0.83 -12.75 8.68
CA LEU A 43 -1.07 -11.77 7.63
C LEU A 43 -2.55 -11.66 7.26
N GLU A 44 -3.33 -12.74 7.36
CA GLU A 44 -4.79 -12.71 7.15
C GLU A 44 -5.49 -11.82 8.19
N LYS A 45 -5.17 -12.00 9.48
CA LYS A 45 -5.70 -11.15 10.56
C LYS A 45 -5.29 -9.70 10.38
N LEU A 46 -4.06 -9.46 9.94
CA LEU A 46 -3.55 -8.12 9.69
C LEU A 46 -4.25 -7.47 8.49
N ALA A 47 -4.41 -8.20 7.39
CA ALA A 47 -5.15 -7.76 6.20
C ALA A 47 -6.58 -7.37 6.55
N GLN A 48 -7.26 -8.18 7.37
CA GLN A 48 -8.61 -7.87 7.85
C GLN A 48 -8.61 -6.60 8.71
N ARG A 49 -7.65 -6.46 9.64
CA ARG A 49 -7.53 -5.27 10.49
C ARG A 49 -7.31 -3.99 9.66
N GLU A 50 -6.45 -4.03 8.66
CA GLU A 50 -6.21 -2.88 7.77
C GLU A 50 -7.46 -2.55 6.94
N LEU A 51 -8.15 -3.59 6.43
CA LEU A 51 -9.40 -3.42 5.69
C LEU A 51 -10.50 -2.78 6.56
N ASP A 52 -10.66 -3.23 7.81
CA ASP A 52 -11.61 -2.66 8.78
C ASP A 52 -11.27 -1.20 9.10
N GLY A 53 -9.98 -0.84 9.04
CA GLY A 53 -9.49 0.53 9.17
C GLY A 53 -9.67 1.39 7.91
N GLY A 54 -10.26 0.85 6.83
CA GLY A 54 -10.47 1.56 5.58
C GLY A 54 -9.23 1.62 4.67
N CYS A 55 -8.18 0.87 4.99
CA CYS A 55 -7.02 0.73 4.13
C CYS A 55 -7.29 -0.27 3.00
N VAL A 56 -6.54 -0.09 1.90
CA VAL A 56 -6.38 -1.15 0.89
C VAL A 56 -5.05 -1.85 1.13
N TRP A 57 -4.96 -3.12 0.73
CA TRP A 57 -3.73 -3.89 0.88
C TRP A 57 -3.43 -4.75 -0.36
N ARG A 58 -2.16 -5.15 -0.46
CA ARG A 58 -1.59 -6.06 -1.45
C ARG A 58 -0.61 -6.97 -0.75
N ALA A 59 -0.76 -8.28 -0.95
CA ALA A 59 0.16 -9.26 -0.40
C ALA A 59 1.06 -9.81 -1.49
N TRP A 60 2.30 -10.08 -1.13
CA TRP A 60 3.33 -10.55 -2.04
C TRP A 60 4.12 -11.67 -1.37
N THR A 61 4.66 -12.56 -2.18
CA THR A 61 5.56 -13.61 -1.71
C THR A 61 6.65 -13.84 -2.75
N ASP A 62 7.81 -14.25 -2.27
CA ASP A 62 8.88 -14.83 -3.07
C ASP A 62 9.21 -16.24 -2.54
N ASP A 63 10.34 -16.82 -2.97
CA ASP A 63 10.78 -18.14 -2.50
C ASP A 63 11.22 -18.16 -1.02
N ARG A 64 11.31 -16.99 -0.36
CA ARG A 64 11.89 -16.83 0.98
C ARG A 64 10.89 -16.38 2.04
N ALA A 65 9.99 -15.47 1.68
CA ALA A 65 9.11 -14.80 2.63
C ALA A 65 7.81 -14.33 1.98
N MET A 66 6.83 -14.06 2.83
CA MET A 66 5.59 -13.38 2.48
C MET A 66 5.51 -12.05 3.22
N TRP A 67 4.98 -11.01 2.58
CA TRP A 67 4.79 -9.70 3.18
C TRP A 67 3.52 -9.04 2.68
N LEU A 68 3.08 -8.01 3.39
CA LEU A 68 1.87 -7.26 3.10
C LEU A 68 2.17 -5.76 3.02
N TRP A 69 1.73 -5.14 1.94
CA TRP A 69 1.66 -3.70 1.80
C TRP A 69 0.24 -3.24 2.09
N ALA A 70 0.07 -2.23 2.94
CA ALA A 70 -1.20 -1.57 3.18
C ALA A 70 -1.07 -0.07 2.96
N CYS A 71 -2.13 0.58 2.51
CA CYS A 71 -2.17 2.04 2.48
C CYS A 71 -3.55 2.63 2.72
N GLU A 72 -3.52 3.87 3.23
CA GLU A 72 -4.66 4.77 3.29
C GLU A 72 -4.36 6.05 2.51
N VAL A 73 -5.36 6.59 1.80
CA VAL A 73 -5.23 7.89 1.13
C VAL A 73 -5.56 9.02 2.12
N SER A 74 -4.59 9.88 2.42
CA SER A 74 -4.79 11.06 3.24
C SER A 74 -5.44 12.19 2.43
N LEU A 75 -6.75 12.37 2.58
CA LEU A 75 -7.48 13.44 1.91
C LEU A 75 -7.02 14.84 2.30
N VAL A 76 -6.71 15.05 3.58
CA VAL A 76 -6.31 16.36 4.11
C VAL A 76 -5.01 16.78 3.43
N ARG A 77 -3.98 15.93 3.50
CA ARG A 77 -2.69 16.19 2.86
C ARG A 77 -2.80 16.25 1.33
N SER A 78 -3.70 15.46 0.74
CA SER A 78 -3.96 15.51 -0.70
C SER A 78 -4.57 16.85 -1.13
N ARG A 79 -5.45 17.44 -0.32
CA ARG A 79 -6.04 18.76 -0.57
C ARG A 79 -5.01 19.86 -0.45
N GLU A 80 -4.18 19.82 0.60
CA GLU A 80 -3.11 20.80 0.83
C GLU A 80 -2.10 20.84 -0.31
N ARG A 81 -1.76 19.67 -0.87
CA ARG A 81 -0.76 19.55 -1.94
C ARG A 81 -1.33 19.55 -3.36
N GLY A 82 -2.65 19.41 -3.51
CA GLY A 82 -3.30 19.23 -4.83
C GLY A 82 -2.92 17.92 -5.55
N LEU A 83 -2.30 16.96 -4.85
CA LEU A 83 -1.77 15.71 -5.38
C LEU A 83 -2.18 14.54 -4.46
N PRO A 84 -2.32 13.30 -4.96
CA PRO A 84 -2.60 12.14 -4.11
C PRO A 84 -1.48 11.92 -3.08
N VAL A 85 -1.85 11.82 -1.81
CA VAL A 85 -0.97 11.50 -0.69
C VAL A 85 -1.49 10.25 0.01
N MET A 86 -0.60 9.30 0.29
CA MET A 86 -0.91 8.06 0.98
C MET A 86 0.00 7.84 2.17
N GLU A 87 -0.53 7.18 3.19
CA GLU A 87 0.25 6.56 4.26
C GLU A 87 0.40 5.10 3.91
N VAL A 88 1.65 4.65 3.73
CA VAL A 88 1.97 3.29 3.31
C VAL A 88 2.70 2.58 4.42
N ARG A 89 2.32 1.33 4.67
CA ARG A 89 2.93 0.42 5.63
C ARG A 89 3.30 -0.89 4.95
N LYS A 90 4.51 -1.39 5.22
CA LYS A 90 4.99 -2.72 4.83
C LYS A 90 5.12 -3.57 6.07
N TYR A 91 4.54 -4.75 6.02
CA TYR A 91 4.58 -5.73 7.10
C TYR A 91 5.28 -7.01 6.65
N ASP A 92 6.16 -7.54 7.48
CA ASP A 92 6.74 -8.87 7.26
C ASP A 92 5.75 -10.00 7.55
N GLU A 93 6.19 -11.25 7.36
CA GLU A 93 5.38 -12.45 7.58
C GLU A 93 4.90 -12.61 9.04
N SER A 94 5.63 -12.02 10.00
CA SER A 94 5.27 -12.00 11.42
C SER A 94 4.23 -10.93 11.76
N GLY A 95 3.91 -10.05 10.79
CA GLY A 95 3.03 -8.90 10.97
C GLY A 95 3.72 -7.69 11.60
N SER A 96 5.05 -7.69 11.68
CA SER A 96 5.84 -6.55 12.17
C SER A 96 6.01 -5.52 11.06
N ILE A 97 6.00 -4.23 11.40
CA ILE A 97 6.21 -3.15 10.42
C ILE A 97 7.70 -3.09 10.05
N GLU A 98 8.01 -3.36 8.78
CA GLU A 98 9.36 -3.13 8.23
C GLU A 98 9.52 -1.71 7.71
N GLU A 99 8.45 -1.13 7.13
CA GLU A 99 8.47 0.22 6.58
C GLU A 99 7.15 0.93 6.85
N SER A 100 7.23 2.21 7.21
CA SER A 100 6.07 3.09 7.28
C SER A 100 6.45 4.49 6.80
N GLY A 101 5.59 5.13 6.02
CA GLY A 101 5.84 6.48 5.56
C GLY A 101 4.67 7.13 4.83
N THR A 102 4.66 8.46 4.81
CA THR A 102 3.75 9.24 3.99
C THR A 102 4.40 9.54 2.65
N TRP A 103 3.67 9.31 1.56
CA TRP A 103 4.17 9.44 0.20
C TRP A 103 3.21 10.26 -0.66
N VAL A 104 3.76 11.17 -1.46
CA VAL A 104 3.01 11.96 -2.44
C VAL A 104 3.31 11.47 -3.85
N ARG A 105 2.26 11.30 -4.67
CA ARG A 105 2.39 10.98 -6.09
C ARG A 105 2.59 12.26 -6.89
N VAL A 106 3.82 12.53 -7.30
CA VAL A 106 4.17 13.71 -8.10
C VAL A 106 3.80 13.50 -9.56
N ARG A 107 4.05 12.29 -10.08
CA ARG A 107 3.68 11.83 -11.44
C ARG A 107 3.38 10.33 -11.41
N GLN A 108 2.88 9.78 -12.51
CA GLN A 108 2.74 8.32 -12.67
C GLN A 108 4.11 7.64 -12.40
N ASN A 109 4.13 6.70 -11.45
CA ASN A 109 5.32 6.00 -10.94
C ASN A 109 6.42 6.87 -10.31
N ASN A 110 6.17 8.16 -10.05
CA ASN A 110 7.08 9.02 -9.31
C ASN A 110 6.48 9.37 -7.95
N TRP A 111 7.02 8.70 -6.92
CA TRP A 111 6.63 8.87 -5.53
C TRP A 111 7.77 9.52 -4.74
N GLN A 112 7.40 10.54 -3.97
CA GLN A 112 8.31 11.23 -3.05
C GLN A 112 7.81 11.07 -1.62
N ARG A 113 8.74 10.82 -0.70
CA ARG A 113 8.42 10.75 0.72
C ARG A 113 8.10 12.17 1.19
N CYS A 114 7.00 12.33 1.90
CA CYS A 114 6.72 13.56 2.61
C CYS A 114 7.66 13.58 3.81
N ASN A 115 8.58 14.55 3.84
CA ASN A 115 9.27 14.89 5.08
C ASN A 115 8.24 15.61 5.97
N GLU A 116 8.20 15.22 7.25
CA GLU A 116 7.42 15.91 8.28
C GLU A 116 8.00 17.28 8.62
#